data_AF-A0A530PTA5-F1
#
_entry.id   AF-A0A530PTA5-F1
#
_cell.length_a   1.000
_cell.length_b   1.000
_cell.length_c   1.000
_cell.angle_alpha   90.00
_cell.angle_beta   90.00
_cell.angle_gamma   90.00
#
_symmetry.space_group_name_H-M   'P 1'
#
loop_
_entity.id
_entity.type
_entity.pdbx_description
1 polymer ?
#
loop_
_entity_poly.entity_id
_entity_poly.type
_entity_poly.pdbx_seq_one_letter_code
_entity_poly.pdbx_strand_id
1 'polypeptide(L)' 'MSYTENLWLFFILLFGIIAVPGMDMLFVLANALTGGRDRGLAATGGIMLGGMVHTLN' A
#
# COMPACT_ATOMS: atom_id res chain seq x y z
N MET A 1 22.29 20.14 11.35
CA MET A 1 22.22 18.86 10.62
C MET A 1 23.03 19.01 9.35
N SER A 2 24.01 18.14 9.11
CA SER A 2 24.76 18.15 7.85
C SER A 2 23.83 17.81 6.68
N TYR A 3 24.13 18.31 5.47
CA TYR A 3 23.38 17.94 4.26
C TYR A 3 23.30 16.41 4.07
N THR A 4 24.40 15.71 4.36
CA THR A 4 24.48 14.26 4.33
C THR A 4 23.55 13.58 5.34
N GLU A 5 23.40 14.13 6.56
CA GLU A 5 22.45 13.61 7.56
C GLU A 5 21.01 13.75 7.07
N ASN A 6 20.65 14.87 6.44
CA ASN A 6 19.31 15.06 5.89
C ASN A 6 19.01 14.05 4.77
N LEU A 7 20.00 13.74 3.92
CA LEU A 7 19.84 12.73 2.87
C LEU A 7 19.62 11.32 3.46
N TRP A 8 20.34 10.97 4.52
CA TRP A 8 20.14 9.69 5.20
C TRP A 8 18.77 9.59 5.88
N LEU A 9 18.32 10.65 6.54
CA LEU A 9 16.97 10.71 7.11
C LEU A 9 15.90 10.57 6.03
N PHE A 10 16.04 11.31 4.92
CA PHE A 10 15.14 11.21 3.77
C PHE A 10 15.12 9.78 3.20
N PHE A 11 16.28 9.17 3.00
CA PHE A 11 16.40 7.83 2.45
C PHE A 11 15.69 6.78 3.32
N ILE A 12 15.96 6.78 4.63
CA ILE A 12 15.35 5.83 5.57
C ILE A 12 13.83 6.02 5.61
N LEU A 13 13.37 7.27 5.66
CA LEU A 13 11.95 7.58 5.72
C LEU A 13 11.24 7.15 4.43
N LEU A 14 11.80 7.51 3.28
CA LEU A 14 11.27 7.11 1.96
C LEU A 14 11.26 5.60 1.80
N PHE A 15 12.34 4.93 2.20
CA PHE A 15 12.43 3.48 2.16
C PHE A 15 11.37 2.83 3.04
N GLY A 16 11.15 3.34 4.27
CA GLY A 16 10.08 2.88 5.15
C GLY A 16 8.69 3.05 4.53
N ILE A 17 8.41 4.18 3.90
CA ILE A 17 7.14 4.45 3.23
C ILE A 17 6.90 3.48 2.06
N ILE A 18 7.92 3.22 1.25
CA ILE A 18 7.81 2.30 0.09
C ILE A 18 7.70 0.84 0.55
N ALA A 19 8.47 0.46 1.56
CA ALA A 19 8.53 -0.93 2.04
C ALA A 19 7.27 -1.34 2.82
N VAL A 20 6.58 -0.40 3.48
CA VAL A 20 5.35 -0.67 4.22
C VAL A 20 4.16 -0.51 3.27
N PRO A 21 3.55 -1.61 2.77
CA PRO A 21 2.29 -1.52 2.05
C PRO A 21 1.23 -0.85 2.93
N GLY A 22 0.40 0.00 2.33
CA GLY A 22 -0.73 0.64 3.03
C GLY A 22 -1.73 -0.38 3.57
N MET A 23 -2.66 0.06 4.43
CA MET A 23 -3.67 -0.80 5.07
C MET A 23 -4.53 -1.59 4.07
N ASP A 24 -4.86 -0.99 2.93
CA ASP A 24 -5.63 -1.60 1.85
C ASP A 24 -4.80 -2.62 1.05
N MET A 25 -3.52 -2.31 0.79
CA MET A 25 -2.61 -3.23 0.10
C MET A 25 -2.24 -4.43 0.97
N LEU A 26 -2.10 -4.25 2.29
CA LEU A 26 -1.96 -5.36 3.25
C LEU A 26 -3.15 -6.30 3.22
N PHE A 27 -4.37 -5.75 3.08
CA PHE A 27 -5.58 -6.56 2.96
C PHE A 27 -5.60 -7.37 1.65
N VAL A 28 -5.25 -6.74 0.53
CA VAL A 28 -5.10 -7.43 -0.77
C VAL A 28 -4.01 -8.51 -0.69
N LEU A 29 -2.86 -8.18 -0.10
CA LEU A 29 -1.72 -9.09 0.03
C LEU A 29 -2.06 -10.29 0.93
N ALA A 30 -2.71 -10.06 2.07
CA ALA A 30 -3.15 -11.13 2.96
C ALA A 30 -4.14 -12.08 2.27
N ASN A 31 -5.11 -11.53 1.53
CA ASN A 31 -6.09 -12.32 0.75
C ASN A 31 -5.42 -13.08 -0.41
N ALA A 32 -4.43 -12.48 -1.06
CA ALA A 32 -3.65 -13.15 -2.11
C ALA A 32 -2.78 -14.28 -1.56
N LEU A 33 -2.15 -14.09 -0.39
CA LEU A 33 -1.29 -15.08 0.26
C LEU A 33 -2.08 -16.25 0.86
N THR A 34 -3.26 -16.01 1.43
CA THR A 34 -4.11 -17.08 2.00
C THR A 34 -4.98 -17.78 0.96
N GLY A 35 -5.34 -17.09 -0.13
CA GLY A 35 -6.35 -17.55 -1.08
C GLY A 35 -5.92 -17.71 -2.52
N GLY A 36 -4.67 -17.41 -2.84
CA GLY A 36 -4.17 -17.38 -4.21
C GLY A 36 -4.53 -16.09 -4.95
N ARG A 37 -4.11 -16.02 -6.22
CA ARG A 37 -4.25 -14.81 -7.07
C ARG A 37 -5.70 -14.36 -7.25
N ASP A 38 -6.66 -15.28 -7.34
CA ASP A 38 -8.07 -14.94 -7.55
C ASP A 38 -8.68 -14.17 -6.37
N ARG A 39 -8.36 -14.55 -5.12
CA ARG A 39 -8.83 -13.83 -3.93
C ARG A 39 -8.14 -12.47 -3.78
N GLY A 40 -6.88 -12.36 -4.18
CA GLY A 40 -6.18 -11.08 -4.28
C GLY A 40 -6.86 -10.11 -5.26
N LEU A 41 -7.19 -10.59 -6.46
CA LEU A 41 -7.87 -9.79 -7.49
C LEU A 41 -9.28 -9.36 -7.05
N ALA A 42 -10.03 -10.24 -6.39
CA ALA A 42 -11.33 -9.90 -5.83
C ALA A 42 -11.23 -8.80 -4.75
N ALA A 43 -10.22 -8.87 -3.88
CA ALA A 43 -9.97 -7.84 -2.87
C ALA A 43 -9.61 -6.48 -3.49
N THR A 44 -8.75 -6.45 -4.52
CA THR A 44 -8.40 -5.22 -5.24
C THR A 44 -9.62 -4.62 -5.94
N GLY A 45 -10.44 -5.44 -6.60
CA GLY A 45 -11.67 -5.00 -7.26
C GLY A 45 -12.66 -4.36 -6.29
N GLY A 46 -12.83 -4.96 -5.11
CA GLY A 46 -13.70 -4.40 -4.05
C GLY A 46 -13.24 -3.04 -3.55
N ILE A 47 -11.93 -2.86 -3.33
CA ILE A 47 -11.35 -1.58 -2.89
C ILE A 47 -11.49 -0.50 -3.98
N MET A 48 -11.21 -0.85 -5.24
CA MET A 48 -11.38 0.07 -6.39
C MET A 48 -12.83 0.55 -6.54
N LEU A 49 -13.79 -0.37 -6.46
CA LEU A 49 -15.22 -0.03 -6.52
C LEU A 49 -15.67 0.83 -5.33
N GLY A 50 -15.21 0.52 -4.12
CA GLY A 50 -15.46 1.34 -2.94
C GLY A 50 -14.91 2.76 -3.08
N GLY A 51 -13.70 2.89 -3.64
CA GLY A 51 -13.09 4.18 -3.96
C GLY A 51 -13.90 4.97 -4.98
N MET A 52 -14.38 4.33 -6.05
CA MET A 52 -15.22 4.98 -7.07
C MET A 52 -16.51 5.55 -6.47
N VAL A 53 -17.24 4.78 -5.66
CA VAL A 53 -18.48 5.24 -5.02
C VAL A 53 -18.21 6.41 -4.07
N HIS A 54 -17.10 6.37 -3.34
CA HIS A 54 -16.72 7.46 -2.44
C HIS A 54 -16.34 8.73 -3.20
N THR A 55 -15.66 8.62 -4.34
CA THR A 55 -15.30 9.79 -5.18
C THR A 55 -16.47 10.41 -5.94
N LEU A 56 -17.58 9.68 -6.10
CA LEU A 56 -18.79 10.18 -6.75
C LEU A 56 -19.74 10.94 -5.81
N ASN A 57 -19.43 11.01 -4.51
CA ASN A 57 -20.20 11.73 -3.48
C ASN A 57 -19.42 12.96 -3.00
#